data_AF-M2B3X2-F1
#
_entry.id   AF-M2B3X2-F1
#
_cell.length_a   1.000
_cell.length_b   1.000
_cell.length_c   1.000
_cell.angle_alpha   90.00
_cell.angle_beta   90.00
_cell.angle_gamma   90.00
#
_symmetry.space_group_name_H-M   'P 1'
#
loop_
_entity.id
_entity.type
_entity.pdbx_description
1 polymer ?
#
loop_
_entity_poly.entity_id
_entity_poly.type
_entity_poly.pdbx_seq_one_letter_code
_entity_poly.pdbx_strand_id
1 'polypeptide(L)'
;MNYQRNRLVRVVIAVLIGLPLTSIAMTQEPNAATDDVDVRYFQKKLELAKHDLDTALKANRRIPNMNSKLSMLRLENQVAYATKLLQQAGKQTDHDLHKSHLQSVKNDVVLAEQQLAWAKKVTGYLREDELKRLELNAQFARLALERAEQPEITADPMQHLQWQIDRLRSELLSLQVEFERTRSGH
;
A
#
# COMPACT_ATOMS: atom_id res chain seq x y z
N MET A 1 -61.23 -23.13 -56.66
CA MET A 1 -61.81 -22.14 -57.60
C MET A 1 -62.44 -21.04 -56.76
N ASN A 2 -61.67 -20.01 -56.46
CA ASN A 2 -61.77 -18.64 -57.00
C ASN A 2 -62.92 -17.87 -56.32
N TYR A 3 -62.74 -16.71 -55.68
CA TYR A 3 -62.22 -15.48 -56.27
C TYR A 3 -61.93 -14.44 -55.14
N GLN A 4 -60.72 -13.88 -55.15
CA GLN A 4 -60.36 -12.47 -54.87
C GLN A 4 -60.56 -11.86 -53.47
N ARG A 5 -59.54 -11.33 -52.76
CA ARG A 5 -58.44 -10.37 -53.06
C ARG A 5 -58.91 -8.89 -53.04
N ASN A 6 -58.38 -8.16 -52.06
CA ASN A 6 -58.14 -6.71 -51.98
C ASN A 6 -59.33 -5.72 -51.97
N ARG A 7 -59.54 -5.07 -50.82
CA ARG A 7 -59.73 -3.60 -50.76
C ARG A 7 -59.01 -2.99 -49.57
N LEU A 8 -57.93 -2.29 -49.89
CA LEU A 8 -57.30 -1.21 -49.14
C LEU A 8 -58.28 -0.06 -48.90
N VAL A 9 -58.39 0.46 -47.65
CA VAL A 9 -58.46 1.90 -47.30
C VAL A 9 -58.08 2.00 -45.80
N ARG A 10 -56.80 2.14 -45.46
CA ARG A 10 -56.21 3.41 -44.96
C ARG A 10 -57.20 4.33 -44.20
N VAL A 11 -57.31 4.15 -42.89
CA VAL A 11 -57.56 5.28 -41.98
C VAL A 11 -56.47 5.25 -40.91
N VAL A 12 -55.56 6.20 -41.07
CA VAL A 12 -54.55 6.64 -40.13
C VAL A 12 -55.28 7.18 -38.89
N ILE A 13 -55.05 6.57 -37.73
CA ILE A 13 -55.26 7.25 -36.45
C ILE A 13 -53.91 7.27 -35.76
N ALA A 14 -53.13 8.28 -36.15
CA ALA A 14 -52.07 8.83 -35.35
C ALA A 14 -52.72 9.48 -34.12
N VAL A 15 -52.58 8.86 -32.95
CA VAL A 15 -52.69 9.56 -31.68
C VAL A 15 -51.34 9.40 -31.00
N LEU A 16 -50.45 10.29 -31.42
CA LEU A 16 -49.37 10.84 -30.63
C LEU A 16 -49.94 11.35 -29.30
N ILE A 17 -49.80 10.56 -28.24
CA ILE A 17 -49.71 11.11 -26.89
C ILE A 17 -48.25 10.97 -26.52
N GLY A 18 -47.52 12.07 -26.75
CA GLY A 18 -46.14 12.25 -26.36
C GLY A 18 -46.03 12.14 -24.85
N LEU A 19 -45.60 10.97 -24.38
CA LEU A 19 -44.85 10.91 -23.14
C LEU A 19 -43.52 11.61 -23.46
N PRO A 20 -43.13 12.68 -22.73
CA PRO A 20 -41.73 13.04 -22.72
C PRO A 20 -41.02 11.84 -22.10
N LEU A 21 -40.41 11.01 -22.94
CA LEU A 21 -39.21 10.29 -22.58
C LEU A 21 -38.21 11.40 -22.26
N THR A 22 -38.28 11.95 -21.04
CA THR A 22 -37.12 12.53 -20.41
C THR A 22 -36.17 11.36 -20.26
N SER A 23 -35.43 11.10 -21.33
CA SER A 23 -34.09 10.58 -21.25
C SER A 23 -33.43 11.44 -20.19
N ILE A 24 -33.42 10.93 -18.96
CA ILE A 24 -32.39 11.28 -18.01
C ILE A 24 -31.15 10.69 -18.68
N ALA A 25 -30.60 11.45 -19.62
CA ALA A 25 -29.18 11.55 -19.72
C ALA A 25 -28.77 11.85 -18.28
N MET A 26 -28.36 10.82 -17.56
CA MET A 26 -27.35 11.04 -16.54
C MET A 26 -26.20 11.58 -17.37
N THR A 27 -26.19 12.91 -17.52
CA THR A 27 -24.97 13.68 -17.56
C THR A 27 -24.20 13.17 -16.37
N GLN A 28 -23.40 12.14 -16.62
CA GLN A 28 -22.22 11.85 -15.87
C GLN A 28 -21.50 13.18 -15.92
N GLU A 29 -21.67 13.95 -14.84
CA GLU A 29 -20.91 15.16 -14.65
C GLU A 29 -19.47 14.77 -14.95
N PRO A 30 -18.76 15.54 -15.78
CA PRO A 30 -17.33 15.30 -15.91
C PRO A 30 -16.81 15.32 -14.48
N ASN A 31 -16.26 14.18 -14.06
CA ASN A 31 -15.74 13.92 -12.72
C ASN A 31 -14.50 14.82 -12.54
N ALA A 32 -14.73 16.12 -12.48
CA ALA A 32 -13.76 17.17 -12.42
C ALA A 32 -13.76 17.65 -10.98
N ALA A 33 -12.66 17.32 -10.30
CA ALA A 33 -12.29 17.81 -8.96
C ALA A 33 -12.90 17.09 -7.75
N THR A 34 -12.97 15.76 -7.75
CA THR A 34 -12.67 15.02 -6.52
C THR A 34 -11.16 14.78 -6.47
N ASP A 35 -10.48 15.62 -5.70
CA ASP A 35 -9.11 15.41 -5.26
C ASP A 35 -9.00 13.96 -4.74
N ASP A 36 -8.28 13.10 -5.47
CA ASP A 36 -8.27 11.65 -5.29
C ASP A 36 -8.03 11.30 -3.81
N VAL A 37 -8.97 10.59 -3.20
CA VAL A 37 -8.95 10.27 -1.76
C VAL A 37 -7.64 9.62 -1.38
N ASP A 38 -7.06 8.79 -2.26
CA ASP A 38 -5.79 8.12 -2.01
C ASP A 38 -4.61 9.09 -2.06
N VAL A 39 -4.61 10.05 -2.98
CA VAL A 39 -3.61 11.12 -3.02
C VAL A 39 -3.63 11.88 -1.70
N ARG A 40 -4.81 12.32 -1.23
CA ARG A 40 -4.93 13.03 0.05
C ARG A 40 -4.53 12.15 1.25
N TYR A 41 -4.91 10.87 1.24
CA TYR A 41 -4.54 9.93 2.28
C TYR A 41 -3.01 9.76 2.36
N PHE A 42 -2.34 9.54 1.24
CA PHE A 42 -0.88 9.38 1.21
C PHE A 42 -0.15 10.70 1.46
N GLN A 43 -0.72 11.86 1.10
CA GLN A 43 -0.23 13.16 1.53
C GLN A 43 -0.21 13.26 3.06
N LYS A 44 -1.32 12.93 3.73
CA LYS A 44 -1.39 12.96 5.20
C LYS A 44 -0.50 11.93 5.86
N LYS A 45 -0.35 10.74 5.27
CA LYS A 45 0.62 9.75 5.72
C LYS A 45 2.06 10.26 5.65
N LEU A 46 2.42 10.95 4.56
CA LEU A 46 3.74 11.57 4.42
C LEU A 46 3.95 12.72 5.41
N GLU A 47 2.93 13.55 5.63
CA GLU A 47 2.97 14.63 6.61
C GLU A 47 3.22 14.09 8.02
N LEU A 48 2.49 13.04 8.43
CA LEU A 48 2.69 12.37 9.72
C LEU A 48 4.10 11.80 9.86
N ALA A 49 4.57 11.03 8.86
CA ALA A 49 5.91 10.45 8.90
C ALA A 49 7.01 11.52 9.02
N LYS A 50 6.85 12.66 8.33
CA LYS A 50 7.79 13.80 8.43
C LYS A 50 7.75 14.44 9.81
N HIS A 51 6.54 14.59 10.38
CA HIS A 51 6.37 15.14 11.73
C HIS A 51 7.03 14.25 12.79
N ASP A 52 6.85 12.93 12.70
CA ASP A 52 7.43 11.98 13.64
C ASP A 52 8.96 11.98 13.56
N LEU A 53 9.52 12.02 12.33
CA LEU A 53 10.97 12.15 12.12
C LEU A 53 11.51 13.47 12.69
N ASP A 54 10.86 14.61 12.41
CA ASP A 54 11.27 15.92 12.93
C ASP A 54 11.21 15.96 14.46
N THR A 55 10.17 15.37 15.06
CA THR A 55 10.03 15.24 16.51
C THR A 55 11.20 14.45 17.11
N ALA A 56 11.54 13.29 16.52
CA ALA A 56 12.67 12.49 16.96
C ALA A 56 14.02 13.20 16.78
N LEU A 57 14.21 13.93 15.68
CA LEU A 57 15.40 14.75 15.44
C LEU A 57 15.54 15.87 16.48
N LYS A 58 14.45 16.59 16.77
CA LYS A 58 14.42 17.63 17.81
C LYS A 58 14.72 17.05 19.20
N ALA A 59 14.17 15.87 19.51
CA ALA A 59 14.47 15.15 20.74
C ALA A 59 15.97 14.80 20.84
N ASN A 60 16.56 14.25 19.78
CA ASN A 60 17.99 13.90 19.74
C ASN A 60 18.93 15.12 19.82
N ARG A 61 18.50 16.29 19.34
CA ARG A 61 19.26 17.55 19.52
C ARG A 61 19.29 18.00 20.98
N ARG A 62 18.20 17.76 21.73
CA ARG A 62 18.10 18.14 23.15
C ARG A 62 18.82 17.15 24.05
N ILE A 63 18.62 15.85 23.79
CA ILE A 63 19.22 14.76 24.54
C ILE A 63 19.87 13.83 23.50
N PRO A 64 21.21 13.84 23.39
CA PRO A 64 21.92 12.98 22.44
C PRO A 64 21.50 11.52 22.60
N ASN A 65 21.20 10.87 21.47
CA ASN A 65 20.77 9.46 21.40
C ASN A 65 19.49 9.12 22.18
N MET A 66 18.63 10.09 22.49
CA MET A 66 17.31 9.82 23.07
C MET A 66 16.50 8.81 22.24
N ASN A 67 16.57 8.93 20.91
CA ASN A 67 16.15 7.92 19.97
C ASN A 67 17.38 7.23 19.39
N SER A 68 17.37 5.90 19.42
CA SER A 68 18.46 5.07 18.89
C SER A 68 18.66 5.29 17.38
N LYS A 69 19.85 5.01 16.86
CA LYS A 69 20.11 5.10 15.41
C LYS A 69 19.20 4.16 14.61
N LEU A 70 18.87 2.99 15.13
CA LEU A 70 17.92 2.06 14.50
C LEU A 70 16.50 2.64 14.43
N SER A 71 16.06 3.33 15.49
CA SER A 71 14.78 4.05 15.51
C SER A 71 14.76 5.17 14.48
N MET A 72 15.86 5.93 14.36
CA MET A 72 15.99 6.98 13.36
C MET A 72 15.93 6.43 11.94
N LEU A 73 16.64 5.33 11.64
CA LEU A 73 16.58 4.68 10.33
C LEU A 73 15.15 4.24 9.98
N ARG A 74 14.38 3.75 10.96
CA ARG A 74 12.98 3.37 10.75
C ARG A 74 12.11 4.57 10.37
N LEU A 75 12.26 5.71 11.05
CA LEU A 75 11.53 6.95 10.74
C LEU A 75 11.92 7.52 9.37
N GLU A 76 13.21 7.53 9.05
CA GLU A 76 13.72 7.93 7.72
C GLU A 76 13.11 7.05 6.61
N ASN A 77 13.06 5.74 6.84
CA ASN A 77 12.45 4.79 5.91
C ASN A 77 10.93 4.97 5.79
N GLN A 78 10.22 5.31 6.86
CA GLN A 78 8.78 5.63 6.80
C GLN A 78 8.50 6.86 5.92
N VAL A 79 9.33 7.90 6.03
CA VAL A 79 9.23 9.08 5.14
C VAL A 79 9.49 8.69 3.69
N ALA A 80 10.55 7.90 3.43
CA ALA A 80 10.88 7.43 2.09
C ALA A 80 9.74 6.59 1.49
N TYR A 81 9.13 5.70 2.28
CA TYR A 81 8.03 4.85 1.86
C TYR A 81 6.77 5.66 1.55
N ALA A 82 6.34 6.53 2.46
CA ALA A 82 5.16 7.37 2.25
C ALA A 82 5.33 8.29 1.04
N THR A 83 6.56 8.75 0.76
CA THR A 83 6.87 9.50 -0.45
C THR A 83 6.62 8.67 -1.71
N LYS A 84 7.09 7.41 -1.74
CA LYS A 84 6.84 6.50 -2.88
C LYS A 84 5.36 6.22 -3.10
N LEU A 85 4.60 5.99 -2.02
CA LEU A 85 3.16 5.76 -2.11
C LEU A 85 2.42 6.97 -2.70
N LEU A 86 2.76 8.18 -2.25
CA LEU A 86 2.19 9.41 -2.79
C LEU A 86 2.54 9.60 -4.28
N GLN A 87 3.79 9.32 -4.67
CA GLN A 87 4.22 9.37 -6.07
C GLN A 87 3.49 8.36 -6.97
N GLN A 88 3.08 7.22 -6.42
CA GLN A 88 2.31 6.19 -7.14
C GLN A 88 0.85 6.59 -7.28
N ALA A 89 0.22 7.10 -6.22
CA ALA A 89 -1.17 7.56 -6.27
C ALA A 89 -1.37 8.70 -7.27
N GLY A 90 -0.41 9.61 -7.40
CA GLY A 90 -0.48 10.70 -8.38
C GLY A 90 -0.41 10.26 -9.86
N LYS A 91 -0.19 8.97 -10.16
CA LYS A 91 -0.05 8.45 -11.53
C LYS A 91 -1.32 7.84 -12.12
N GLN A 92 -2.47 7.86 -11.42
CA GLN A 92 -3.74 7.27 -11.88
C GLN A 92 -3.59 5.87 -12.51
N THR A 93 -2.67 5.06 -11.98
CA THR A 93 -2.56 3.66 -12.38
C THR A 93 -3.62 2.85 -11.65
N ASP A 94 -4.27 1.93 -12.38
CA ASP A 94 -5.19 0.92 -11.84
C ASP A 94 -4.70 0.39 -10.48
N HIS A 95 -5.61 0.30 -9.52
CA HIS A 95 -5.37 -0.17 -8.14
C HIS A 95 -4.97 -1.64 -8.12
N ASP A 96 -3.71 -1.88 -8.46
CA ASP A 96 -3.08 -3.17 -8.38
C ASP A 96 -2.59 -3.39 -6.94
N LEU A 97 -3.39 -4.12 -6.17
CA LEU A 97 -3.08 -4.49 -4.79
C LEU A 97 -1.72 -5.20 -4.68
N HIS A 98 -1.34 -5.97 -5.70
CA HIS A 98 -0.04 -6.64 -5.74
C HIS A 98 1.09 -5.61 -5.85
N LYS A 99 0.98 -4.60 -6.72
CA LYS A 99 2.02 -3.55 -6.85
C LYS A 99 2.22 -2.76 -5.56
N SER A 100 1.13 -2.39 -4.89
CA SER A 100 1.19 -1.69 -3.59
C SER A 100 1.88 -2.57 -2.54
N HIS A 101 1.48 -3.84 -2.47
CA HIS A 101 2.08 -4.78 -1.54
C HIS A 101 3.57 -5.03 -1.83
N LEU A 102 3.93 -5.26 -3.10
CA LEU A 102 5.31 -5.44 -3.53
C LEU A 102 6.16 -4.22 -3.18
N GLN A 103 5.59 -3.01 -3.28
CA GLN A 103 6.28 -1.80 -2.86
C GLN A 103 6.55 -1.77 -1.35
N SER A 104 5.64 -2.30 -0.54
CA SER A 104 5.87 -2.49 0.90
C SER A 104 7.03 -3.45 1.16
N VAL A 105 7.01 -4.63 0.52
CA VAL A 105 8.06 -5.65 0.73
C VAL A 105 9.44 -5.15 0.31
N LYS A 106 9.51 -4.41 -0.80
CA LYS A 106 10.75 -3.74 -1.25
C LYS A 106 11.25 -2.73 -0.21
N ASN A 107 10.33 -2.04 0.46
CA ASN A 107 10.68 -1.08 1.50
C ASN A 107 11.23 -1.76 2.77
N ASP A 108 10.75 -2.96 3.10
CA ASP A 108 11.26 -3.73 4.24
C ASP A 108 12.68 -4.22 4.00
N VAL A 109 12.99 -4.65 2.76
CA VAL A 109 14.37 -4.98 2.35
C VAL A 109 15.29 -3.78 2.55
N VAL A 110 14.89 -2.60 2.05
CA VAL A 110 15.69 -1.37 2.19
C VAL A 110 15.97 -1.07 3.66
N LEU A 111 14.96 -1.15 4.53
CA LEU A 111 15.14 -0.91 5.96
C LEU A 111 16.09 -1.93 6.60
N ALA A 112 15.85 -3.22 6.37
CA ALA A 112 16.63 -4.29 6.99
C ALA A 112 18.11 -4.21 6.55
N GLU A 113 18.35 -3.89 5.28
CA GLU A 113 19.71 -3.70 4.76
C GLU A 113 20.39 -2.45 5.32
N GLN A 114 19.68 -1.34 5.47
CA GLN A 114 20.23 -0.13 6.12
C GLN A 114 20.59 -0.38 7.58
N GLN A 115 19.74 -1.11 8.32
CA GLN A 115 19.99 -1.49 9.71
C GLN A 115 21.21 -2.41 9.82
N LEU A 116 21.32 -3.41 8.94
CA LEU A 116 22.49 -4.29 8.90
C LEU A 116 23.76 -3.52 8.50
N ALA A 117 23.69 -2.64 7.51
CA ALA A 117 24.83 -1.84 7.08
C ALA A 117 25.33 -0.91 8.19
N TRP A 118 24.42 -0.34 8.99
CA TRP A 118 24.78 0.40 10.19
C TRP A 118 25.43 -0.51 11.24
N ALA A 119 24.81 -1.66 11.55
CA ALA A 119 25.32 -2.60 12.54
C ALA A 119 26.73 -3.09 12.22
N LYS A 120 27.00 -3.37 10.93
CA LYS A 120 28.33 -3.75 10.43
C LYS A 120 29.40 -2.67 10.63
N LYS A 121 29.02 -1.39 10.74
CA LYS A 121 29.95 -0.29 11.04
C LYS A 121 30.23 -0.11 12.52
N VAL A 122 29.37 -0.66 13.39
CA VAL A 122 29.45 -0.49 14.85
C VAL A 122 29.59 -1.83 15.58
N THR A 123 30.10 -2.86 14.89
CA THR A 123 30.17 -4.26 15.38
C THR A 123 30.87 -4.40 16.73
N GLY A 124 31.84 -3.54 17.05
CA GLY A 124 32.51 -3.53 18.36
C GLY A 124 31.64 -3.08 19.54
N TYR A 125 30.47 -2.50 19.27
CA TYR A 125 29.52 -2.00 20.28
C TYR A 125 28.21 -2.78 20.32
N LEU A 126 27.98 -3.69 19.38
CA LEU A 126 26.80 -4.55 19.34
C LEU A 126 27.15 -5.94 19.82
N ARG A 127 26.22 -6.59 20.52
CA ARG A 127 26.40 -8.00 20.85
C ARG A 127 26.32 -8.86 19.58
N GLU A 128 27.03 -9.98 19.57
CA GLU A 128 27.06 -10.89 18.42
C GLU A 128 25.67 -11.40 18.03
N ASP A 129 24.81 -11.68 19.02
CA ASP A 129 23.45 -12.15 18.78
C ASP A 129 22.55 -11.05 18.17
N GLU A 130 22.78 -9.78 18.50
CA GLU A 130 22.08 -8.65 17.89
C GLU A 130 22.50 -8.42 16.44
N LEU A 131 23.81 -8.49 16.17
CA LEU A 131 24.33 -8.44 14.81
C LEU A 131 23.75 -9.59 13.98
N LYS A 132 23.76 -10.82 14.54
CA LYS A 132 23.20 -12.00 13.87
C LYS A 132 21.71 -11.85 13.61
N ARG A 133 20.95 -11.28 14.55
CA ARG A 133 19.53 -10.99 14.36
C ARG A 133 19.31 -10.04 13.18
N LEU A 134 20.10 -8.97 13.06
CA LEU A 134 20.00 -8.03 11.95
C LEU A 134 20.41 -8.66 10.60
N GLU A 135 21.40 -9.54 10.60
CA GLU A 135 21.77 -10.32 9.41
C GLU A 135 20.64 -11.22 8.94
N LEU A 136 20.04 -11.98 9.87
CA LEU A 136 18.92 -12.86 9.58
C LEU A 136 17.70 -12.07 9.13
N ASN A 137 17.43 -10.91 9.72
CA ASN A 137 16.33 -10.05 9.31
C ASN A 137 16.51 -9.54 7.87
N ALA A 138 17.71 -9.12 7.48
CA ALA A 138 17.99 -8.70 6.10
C ALA A 138 17.85 -9.87 5.10
N GLN A 139 18.32 -11.06 5.47
CA GLN A 139 18.14 -12.27 4.63
C GLN A 139 16.66 -12.63 4.49
N PHE A 140 15.92 -12.60 5.59
CA PHE A 140 14.49 -12.89 5.60
C PHE A 140 13.70 -11.90 4.75
N ALA A 141 13.99 -10.59 4.85
CA ALA A 141 13.35 -9.58 4.02
C ALA A 141 13.60 -9.81 2.52
N ARG A 142 14.83 -10.22 2.13
CA ARG A 142 15.14 -10.57 0.73
C ARG A 142 14.34 -11.79 0.25
N LEU A 143 14.27 -12.84 1.07
CA LEU A 143 13.47 -14.03 0.75
C LEU A 143 11.97 -13.72 0.68
N ALA A 144 11.48 -12.81 1.51
CA ALA A 144 10.10 -12.34 1.46
C ALA A 144 9.82 -11.58 0.15
N LEU A 145 10.78 -10.77 -0.33
CA LEU A 145 10.68 -10.11 -1.64
C LEU A 145 10.71 -11.13 -2.78
N GLU A 146 11.65 -12.08 -2.74
CA GLU A 146 11.75 -13.14 -3.74
C GLU A 146 10.43 -13.94 -3.82
N ARG A 147 9.86 -14.30 -2.67
CA ARG A 147 8.54 -14.93 -2.60
C ARG A 147 7.44 -14.02 -3.19
N ALA A 148 7.42 -12.73 -2.87
CA ALA A 148 6.45 -11.77 -3.39
C ALA A 148 6.47 -11.61 -4.92
N GLU A 149 7.63 -11.85 -5.54
CA GLU A 149 7.87 -11.74 -6.96
C GLU A 149 7.56 -13.03 -7.73
N GLN A 150 7.26 -14.14 -7.03
CA GLN A 150 6.89 -15.41 -7.66
C GLN A 150 5.60 -15.27 -8.49
N PRO A 151 5.60 -15.74 -9.77
CA PRO A 151 4.43 -15.65 -10.65
C PRO A 151 3.16 -16.27 -10.06
N GLU A 152 3.29 -17.34 -9.28
CA GLU A 152 2.16 -18.03 -8.64
C GLU A 152 1.46 -17.13 -7.60
N ILE A 153 2.21 -16.25 -6.95
CA ILE A 153 1.68 -15.28 -5.97
C ILE A 153 1.11 -14.05 -6.67
N THR A 154 1.61 -13.69 -7.85
CA THR A 154 1.14 -12.53 -8.61
C THR A 154 -0.10 -12.85 -9.45
N ALA A 155 -0.22 -14.09 -9.95
CA ALA A 155 -1.28 -14.50 -10.86
C ALA A 155 -2.55 -14.98 -10.16
N ASP A 156 -2.46 -15.49 -8.92
CA ASP A 156 -3.61 -15.98 -8.15
C ASP A 156 -3.89 -15.08 -6.93
N PRO A 157 -5.01 -14.33 -6.91
CA PRO A 157 -5.42 -13.51 -5.78
C PRO A 157 -5.55 -14.28 -4.46
N MET A 158 -5.91 -15.57 -4.51
CA MET A 158 -6.02 -16.41 -3.30
C MET A 158 -4.64 -16.72 -2.72
N GLN A 159 -3.66 -17.07 -3.56
CA GLN A 159 -2.27 -17.27 -3.15
C GLN A 159 -1.68 -15.97 -2.60
N HIS A 160 -2.00 -14.83 -3.23
CA HIS A 160 -1.60 -13.52 -2.75
C HIS A 160 -2.12 -13.23 -1.33
N LEU A 161 -3.42 -13.42 -1.11
CA LEU A 161 -4.04 -13.22 0.20
C LEU A 161 -3.51 -14.18 1.26
N GLN A 162 -3.34 -15.47 0.92
CA GLN A 162 -2.76 -16.46 1.84
C GLN A 162 -1.36 -16.05 2.28
N TRP A 163 -0.53 -15.59 1.34
CA TRP A 163 0.80 -15.11 1.67
C TRP A 163 0.77 -13.85 2.54
N GLN A 164 -0.14 -12.90 2.29
CA GLN A 164 -0.33 -11.75 3.17
C GLN A 164 -0.71 -12.16 4.61
N ILE A 165 -1.59 -13.16 4.75
CA ILE A 165 -1.99 -13.71 6.06
C ILE A 165 -0.78 -14.34 6.78
N ASP A 166 -0.02 -15.18 6.08
CA ASP A 166 1.19 -15.81 6.63
C ASP A 166 2.20 -14.75 7.12
N ARG A 167 2.34 -13.68 6.34
CA ARG A 167 3.22 -12.57 6.66
C ARG A 167 2.73 -11.79 7.87
N LEU A 168 1.46 -11.38 7.91
CA LEU A 168 0.86 -10.66 9.05
C LEU A 168 0.97 -11.48 10.34
N ARG A 169 0.77 -12.80 10.26
CA ARG A 169 0.97 -13.71 11.38
C ARG A 169 2.41 -13.67 11.88
N SER A 170 3.38 -13.67 10.98
CA SER A 170 4.81 -13.63 11.33
C SER A 170 5.19 -12.28 11.97
N GLU A 171 4.69 -11.17 11.44
CA GLU A 171 4.90 -9.83 11.99
C GLU A 171 4.27 -9.67 13.38
N LEU A 172 3.05 -10.17 13.57
CA LEU A 172 2.38 -10.18 14.88
C LEU A 172 3.16 -10.99 15.92
N LEU A 173 3.65 -12.18 15.54
CA LEU A 173 4.49 -12.99 16.42
C LEU A 173 5.79 -12.26 16.77
N SER A 174 6.43 -11.59 15.81
CA SER A 174 7.63 -10.79 16.06
C SER A 174 7.36 -9.64 17.03
N LEU A 175 6.26 -8.90 16.82
CA LEU A 175 5.82 -7.82 17.70
C LEU A 175 5.52 -8.33 19.10
N GLN A 176 4.86 -9.48 19.23
CA GLN A 176 4.59 -10.10 20.51
C GLN A 176 5.89 -10.46 21.25
N VAL A 177 6.88 -11.03 20.55
CA VAL A 177 8.19 -11.34 21.13
C VAL A 177 8.94 -10.06 21.54
N GLU A 178 8.93 -9.01 20.72
CA GLU A 178 9.54 -7.72 21.07
C GLU A 178 8.85 -7.07 22.28
N PHE A 179 7.53 -7.13 22.34
CA PHE A 179 6.76 -6.64 23.48
C PHE A 179 7.09 -7.40 24.75
N GLU A 180 7.13 -8.73 24.70
CA GLU A 180 7.50 -9.56 25.86
C GLU A 180 8.92 -9.31 26.34
N ARG A 181 9.88 -9.11 25.44
CA ARG A 181 11.26 -8.70 25.80
C ARG A 181 11.28 -7.36 26.53
N THR A 182 10.61 -6.36 25.96
CA THR A 182 10.50 -5.02 26.55
C THR A 182 9.83 -5.06 27.92
N ARG A 183 8.75 -5.83 28.05
CA ARG A 183 8.02 -6.04 29.31
C ARG A 183 8.87 -6.75 30.37
N SER A 184 9.70 -7.70 29.96
CA SER A 184 10.51 -8.53 30.87
C SER A 184 11.82 -7.85 31.30
N GLY A 185 12.15 -6.66 30.78
CA GLY A 185 13.36 -5.93 31.13
C GLY A 185 14.65 -6.57 30.61
N HIS A 186 14.57 -7.33 29.51
CA HIS A 186 15.69 -7.99 28.84
C HIS A 186 15.97 -7.37 27.46
#